data_AF-A0AB39QSA3-F1
#
_entry.id   AF-A0AB39QSA3-F1
#
_cell.length_a   1.000
_cell.length_b   1.000
_cell.length_c   1.000
_cell.angle_alpha   90.00
_cell.angle_beta   90.00
_cell.angle_gamma   90.00
#
_symmetry.space_group_name_H-M   'P 1'
#
loop_
_entity.id
_entity.type
_entity.pdbx_description
1 polymer ?
#
loop_
_entity_poly.entity_id
_entity_poly.type
_entity_poly.pdbx_seq_one_letter_code
_entity_poly.pdbx_strand_id
1 'polypeptide(L)'
;MTIVIVAASWATLRWHPQLMYRRIRSQLALRQREKANAAIRKLCEDAEYLGIGPVPGPVRVALRAHHETRWQTWAVLIPIGYFVVAFVGQALRVLVLTYTPTWVQEAVYGDPPEASLSSREGWVSFGHGVLLVGASFLAARRLAVWAADAFELRSMTFERVQRWADLIGECAETARAPHMRADLQGVSLRFAVMRVRGARSMRGTVPALSWRRPGLRAHASGVVAALRAAHAGFDLDRKEAARNLAALSLKISDRYAQGHVGALLDSAELVEPARRREAFNLAMMAGVMVAVAFGVRVWHVPMPLAMGAVVMVGAWLYRSTVGAGLAVLTTLLPVMFPGK
;
A
#
# COMPACT_ATOMS: atom_id res chain seq x y z
N MET A 1 38.72 43.02 -1.26
CA MET A 1 37.67 43.47 -0.32
C MET A 1 36.32 42.76 -0.50
N THR A 2 36.10 42.01 -1.59
CA THR A 2 34.84 41.30 -1.91
C THR A 2 34.67 39.94 -1.21
N ILE A 3 35.76 39.33 -0.72
CA ILE A 3 35.73 38.00 -0.06
C ILE A 3 35.21 38.09 1.39
N VAL A 4 35.35 39.24 2.05
CA VAL A 4 34.91 39.44 3.46
C VAL A 4 33.38 39.57 3.57
N ILE A 5 32.70 40.02 2.52
CA ILE A 5 31.24 40.20 2.53
C ILE A 5 30.50 38.84 2.39
N VAL A 6 31.09 37.87 1.70
CA VAL A 6 30.49 36.51 1.56
C VAL A 6 30.65 35.69 2.85
N ALA A 7 31.76 35.86 3.57
CA ALA A 7 31.98 35.19 4.86
C ALA A 7 31.06 35.72 5.98
N ALA A 8 30.76 37.03 5.99
CA ALA A 8 29.83 37.63 6.94
C ALA A 8 28.36 37.21 6.69
N SER A 9 27.98 36.93 5.43
CA SER A 9 26.64 36.46 5.06
C SER A 9 26.40 34.98 5.40
N TRP A 10 27.45 34.15 5.38
CA TRP A 10 27.35 32.75 5.82
C TRP A 10 27.36 32.59 7.35
N ALA A 11 27.99 33.52 8.08
CA ALA A 11 28.01 33.50 9.54
C ALA A 11 26.64 33.85 10.16
N THR A 12 25.85 34.71 9.53
CA THR A 12 24.48 35.02 9.99
C THR A 12 23.46 33.94 9.61
N LEU A 13 23.69 33.16 8.54
CA LEU A 13 22.83 32.01 8.19
C LEU A 13 23.08 30.76 9.07
N ARG A 14 24.23 30.66 9.74
CA ARG A 14 24.56 29.48 10.58
C ARG A 14 23.79 29.40 11.89
N TRP A 15 23.19 30.50 12.36
CA TRP A 15 22.67 30.61 13.74
C TRP A 15 21.19 30.30 13.95
N HIS A 16 20.38 30.07 12.91
CA HIS A 16 18.95 29.78 13.12
C HIS A 16 18.32 28.51 12.48
N PRO A 17 19.05 27.51 11.93
CA PRO A 17 18.38 26.32 11.39
C PRO A 17 17.60 25.55 12.47
N GLN A 18 18.09 25.51 13.73
CA GLN A 18 17.38 24.84 14.83
C GLN A 18 16.11 25.59 15.27
N LEU A 19 16.15 26.92 15.32
CA LEU A 19 15.00 27.73 15.72
C LEU A 19 13.95 27.79 14.60
N MET A 20 14.38 27.84 13.34
CA MET A 20 13.49 27.72 12.19
C MET A 20 12.82 26.33 12.16
N TYR A 21 13.58 25.26 12.39
CA TYR A 21 13.04 23.90 12.48
C TYR A 21 12.03 23.74 13.63
N ARG A 22 12.31 24.29 14.82
CA ARG A 22 11.37 24.28 15.95
C ARG A 22 10.07 25.03 15.62
N ARG A 23 10.15 26.19 14.96
CA ARG A 23 8.98 27.00 14.59
C ARG A 23 8.13 26.33 13.50
N ILE A 24 8.77 25.73 12.49
CA ILE A 24 8.07 24.96 11.44
C ILE A 24 7.39 23.74 12.07
N ARG A 25 8.10 23.01 12.96
CA ARG A 25 7.55 21.85 13.65
C ARG A 25 6.35 22.20 14.53
N SER A 26 6.36 23.34 15.23
CA SER A 26 5.23 23.76 16.06
C SER A 26 4.00 24.14 15.23
N GLN A 27 4.17 24.88 14.13
CA GLN A 27 3.04 25.23 13.24
C GLN A 27 2.44 24.01 12.55
N LEU A 28 3.28 23.07 12.09
CA LEU A 28 2.79 21.82 11.52
C LEU A 28 2.04 20.99 12.55
N ALA A 29 2.54 20.90 13.79
CA ALA A 29 1.86 20.18 14.86
C ALA A 29 0.48 20.79 15.18
N LEU A 30 0.35 22.12 15.21
CA LEU A 30 -0.93 22.80 15.41
C LEU A 30 -1.92 22.48 14.29
N ARG A 31 -1.51 22.62 13.03
CA ARG A 31 -2.36 22.29 11.87
C ARG A 31 -2.81 20.82 11.87
N GLN A 32 -1.94 19.90 12.29
CA GLN A 32 -2.32 18.48 12.39
C GLN A 32 -3.30 18.22 13.53
N ARG A 33 -3.17 18.91 14.68
CA ARG A 33 -4.14 18.82 15.77
C ARG A 33 -5.51 19.37 15.39
N GLU A 34 -5.56 20.46 14.65
CA GLU A 34 -6.81 21.01 14.11
C GLU A 34 -7.47 20.01 13.16
N LYS A 35 -6.71 19.43 12.22
CA LYS A 35 -7.20 18.38 11.32
C LYS A 35 -7.70 17.15 12.08
N ALA A 36 -6.97 16.71 13.10
CA ALA A 36 -7.37 15.59 13.95
C ALA A 36 -8.69 15.88 14.68
N ASN A 37 -8.83 17.06 15.29
CA ASN A 37 -10.03 17.44 16.00
C ASN A 37 -11.23 17.61 15.06
N ALA A 38 -11.02 18.12 13.84
CA ALA A 38 -12.05 18.19 12.81
C ALA A 38 -12.50 16.78 12.36
N ALA A 39 -11.57 15.85 12.15
CA ALA A 39 -11.88 14.47 11.80
C ALA A 39 -12.64 13.74 12.94
N ILE A 40 -12.23 13.95 14.19
CA ILE A 40 -12.94 13.40 15.37
C ILE A 40 -14.36 13.98 15.46
N ARG A 41 -14.52 15.29 15.25
CA ARG A 41 -15.83 15.94 15.28
C ARG A 41 -16.74 15.39 14.18
N LYS A 42 -16.26 15.32 12.94
CA LYS A 42 -16.99 14.72 11.82
C LYS A 42 -17.42 13.28 12.15
N LEU A 43 -16.52 12.47 12.70
CA LEU A 43 -16.83 11.09 13.08
C LEU A 43 -17.92 11.01 14.17
N CYS A 44 -17.89 11.90 15.16
CA CYS A 44 -18.94 11.98 16.18
C CYS A 44 -20.29 12.38 15.58
N GLU A 45 -20.31 13.40 14.72
CA GLU A 45 -21.53 13.87 14.03
C GLU A 45 -22.11 12.78 13.11
N ASP A 46 -21.25 12.04 12.39
CA ASP A 46 -21.66 10.93 11.53
C ASP A 46 -22.20 9.74 12.36
N ALA A 47 -21.58 9.43 13.51
CA ALA A 47 -22.04 8.38 14.42
C ALA A 47 -23.37 8.74 15.11
N GLU A 48 -23.55 10.00 15.49
CA GLU A 48 -24.80 10.51 16.05
C GLU A 48 -25.92 10.49 15.00
N TYR A 49 -25.64 10.95 13.77
CA TYR A 49 -26.58 10.92 12.67
C TYR A 49 -27.08 9.50 12.34
N LEU A 50 -26.18 8.52 12.37
CA LEU A 50 -26.51 7.12 12.15
C LEU A 50 -27.17 6.45 13.37
N GLY A 51 -27.19 7.09 14.54
CA GLY A 51 -27.75 6.53 15.77
C GLY A 51 -27.01 5.27 16.24
N ILE A 52 -25.68 5.22 16.07
CA ILE A 52 -24.82 4.10 16.49
C ILE A 52 -24.14 4.31 17.84
N GLY A 53 -24.46 5.43 18.52
CA GLY A 53 -23.95 5.78 19.85
C GLY A 53 -22.68 6.64 19.82
N PRO A 54 -22.16 7.01 21.00
CA PRO A 54 -20.98 7.88 21.11
C PRO A 54 -19.70 7.16 20.68
N VAL A 55 -18.80 7.89 20.02
CA VAL A 55 -17.50 7.36 19.59
C VAL A 55 -16.61 7.07 20.81
N PRO A 56 -16.08 5.83 20.97
CA PRO A 56 -15.26 5.47 22.11
C PRO A 56 -14.00 6.33 22.27
N GLY A 57 -13.58 6.55 23.53
CA GLY A 57 -12.34 7.26 23.86
C GLY A 57 -11.09 6.74 23.13
N PRO A 58 -10.82 5.42 23.14
CA PRO A 58 -9.67 4.83 22.44
C PRO A 58 -9.63 5.14 20.95
N VAL A 59 -10.79 5.14 20.27
CA VAL A 59 -10.90 5.47 18.84
C VAL A 59 -10.48 6.92 18.59
N ARG A 60 -10.94 7.87 19.42
CA ARG A 60 -10.56 9.29 19.31
C ARG A 60 -9.06 9.51 19.52
N VAL A 61 -8.47 8.83 20.50
CA VAL A 61 -7.02 8.89 20.76
C VAL A 61 -6.23 8.32 19.58
N ALA A 62 -6.64 7.16 19.06
CA ALA A 62 -6.03 6.53 17.89
C ALA A 62 -6.11 7.40 16.63
N LEU A 63 -7.26 8.06 16.40
CA LEU A 63 -7.44 8.97 15.27
C LEU A 63 -6.54 10.22 15.39
N ARG A 64 -6.40 10.77 16.60
CA ARG A 64 -5.46 11.88 16.84
C ARG A 64 -4.01 11.46 16.58
N ALA A 65 -3.62 10.30 17.10
CA ALA A 65 -2.29 9.74 16.87
C ALA A 65 -2.02 9.47 15.38
N HIS A 66 -3.03 9.05 14.60
CA HIS A 66 -2.91 8.90 13.14
C HIS A 66 -2.46 10.21 12.48
N HIS A 67 -3.18 11.30 12.74
CA HIS A 67 -2.91 12.60 12.11
C HIS A 67 -1.57 13.21 12.55
N GLU A 68 -1.20 13.05 13.83
CA GLU A 68 0.09 13.52 14.34
C GLU A 68 1.27 12.76 13.70
N THR A 69 1.14 11.44 13.52
CA THR A 69 2.20 10.57 12.98
C THR A 69 2.25 10.50 11.44
N ARG A 70 1.16 10.88 10.75
CA ARG A 70 1.10 10.82 9.27
C ARG A 70 2.18 11.66 8.62
N TRP A 71 2.41 12.89 9.10
CA TRP A 71 3.44 13.75 8.52
C TRP A 71 4.85 13.17 8.70
N GLN A 72 5.14 12.58 9.87
CA GLN A 72 6.41 11.91 10.15
C GLN A 72 6.61 10.72 9.21
N THR A 73 5.53 9.98 8.96
CA THR A 73 5.53 8.86 8.02
C THR A 73 5.90 9.33 6.61
N TRP A 74 5.33 10.44 6.12
CA TRP A 74 5.69 11.02 4.82
C TRP A 74 7.14 11.52 4.79
N ALA A 75 7.59 12.18 5.86
CA ALA A 75 8.97 12.67 5.95
C ALA A 75 10.02 11.55 5.89
N VAL A 76 9.69 10.34 6.38
CA VAL A 76 10.56 9.16 6.31
C VAL A 76 10.38 8.38 5.00
N LEU A 77 9.14 8.23 4.51
CA LEU A 77 8.86 7.44 3.31
C LEU A 77 9.34 8.11 2.02
N ILE A 78 9.29 9.45 1.92
CA ILE A 78 9.76 10.17 0.72
C ILE A 78 11.25 9.89 0.42
N PRO A 79 12.20 10.07 1.35
CA PRO A 79 13.62 9.82 1.07
C PRO A 79 13.89 8.32 0.82
N ILE A 80 13.21 7.41 1.52
CA ILE A 80 13.33 5.97 1.25
C ILE A 80 12.82 5.65 -0.17
N GLY A 81 11.66 6.18 -0.53
CA GLY A 81 11.08 5.99 -1.87
C GLY A 81 12.00 6.54 -2.96
N TYR A 82 12.54 7.74 -2.77
CA TYR A 82 13.52 8.34 -3.67
C TYR A 82 14.76 7.45 -3.82
N PHE A 83 15.32 6.98 -2.70
CA PHE A 83 16.48 6.08 -2.71
C PHE A 83 16.19 4.79 -3.49
N VAL A 84 15.03 4.16 -3.25
CA VAL A 84 14.64 2.92 -3.94
C VAL A 84 14.47 3.16 -5.44
N VAL A 85 13.78 4.22 -5.84
CA VAL A 85 13.56 4.52 -7.27
C VAL A 85 14.88 4.85 -7.96
N ALA A 86 15.73 5.69 -7.37
CA ALA A 86 17.03 6.03 -7.93
C ALA A 86 17.94 4.79 -8.03
N PHE A 87 17.97 3.96 -6.99
CA PHE A 87 18.79 2.75 -6.96
C PHE A 87 18.31 1.70 -7.98
N VAL A 88 17.01 1.36 -7.96
CA VAL A 88 16.43 0.37 -8.89
C VAL A 88 16.53 0.88 -10.32
N GLY A 89 16.25 2.16 -10.56
CA GLY A 89 16.40 2.78 -11.88
C GLY A 89 17.83 2.69 -12.40
N GLN A 90 18.83 2.96 -11.55
CA GLN A 90 20.23 2.84 -11.94
C GLN A 90 20.65 1.39 -12.18
N ALA A 91 20.27 0.45 -11.30
CA ALA A 91 20.58 -0.97 -11.47
C ALA A 91 19.95 -1.55 -12.74
N LEU A 92 18.71 -1.15 -13.03
CA LEU A 92 18.00 -1.55 -14.24
C LEU A 92 18.62 -0.92 -15.48
N ARG A 93 19.02 0.36 -15.42
CA ARG A 93 19.76 1.02 -16.51
C ARG A 93 21.07 0.29 -16.82
N VAL A 94 21.84 -0.06 -15.79
CA VAL A 94 23.07 -0.85 -15.96
C VAL A 94 22.76 -2.20 -16.58
N LEU A 95 21.76 -2.93 -16.06
CA LEU A 95 21.39 -4.24 -16.58
C LEU A 95 20.91 -4.17 -18.04
N VAL A 96 20.12 -3.15 -18.40
CA VAL A 96 19.68 -2.94 -19.79
C VAL A 96 20.88 -2.62 -20.67
N LEU A 97 21.77 -1.70 -20.28
CA LEU A 97 22.93 -1.34 -21.09
C LEU A 97 23.92 -2.51 -21.26
N THR A 98 24.05 -3.37 -20.25
CA THR A 98 24.96 -4.52 -20.29
C THR A 98 24.40 -5.70 -21.08
N TYR A 99 23.08 -5.91 -21.09
CA TYR A 99 22.43 -7.08 -21.70
C TYR A 99 21.44 -6.75 -22.82
N THR A 100 21.48 -5.53 -23.37
CA THR A 100 20.73 -5.23 -24.59
C THR A 100 21.17 -6.19 -25.69
N PRO A 101 20.24 -6.77 -26.46
CA PRO A 101 20.59 -7.70 -27.53
C PRO A 101 21.59 -7.08 -28.51
N THR A 102 22.57 -7.86 -28.94
CA THR A 102 23.66 -7.42 -29.81
C THR A 102 23.18 -6.75 -31.10
N TRP A 103 22.06 -7.17 -31.68
CA TRP A 103 21.48 -6.53 -32.88
C TRP A 103 20.92 -5.12 -32.64
N VAL A 104 20.46 -4.82 -31.40
CA VAL A 104 20.08 -3.45 -30.99
C VAL A 104 21.33 -2.62 -30.73
N GLN A 105 22.39 -3.23 -30.20
CA GLN A 105 23.66 -2.55 -29.96
C GLN A 105 24.45 -2.31 -31.26
N GLU A 106 24.46 -3.22 -32.23
CA GLU A 106 25.05 -3.03 -33.56
C GLU A 106 24.35 -1.89 -34.31
N ALA A 107 23.01 -1.84 -34.25
CA ALA A 107 22.23 -0.78 -34.88
C ALA A 107 22.43 0.60 -34.26
N VAL A 108 22.88 0.70 -32.99
CA VAL A 108 22.99 1.97 -32.24
C VAL A 108 24.44 2.37 -31.94
N TYR A 109 25.37 1.42 -31.77
CA TYR A 109 26.73 1.62 -31.24
C TYR A 109 27.85 1.04 -32.11
N GLY A 110 27.55 0.36 -33.23
CA GLY A 110 28.53 0.01 -34.27
C GLY A 110 29.36 -1.25 -34.03
N ASP A 111 29.66 -1.62 -32.78
CA ASP A 111 30.38 -2.86 -32.44
C ASP A 111 29.65 -3.64 -31.33
N PRO A 112 29.39 -4.96 -31.50
CA PRO A 112 28.77 -5.78 -30.47
C PRO A 112 29.77 -6.04 -29.33
N PRO A 113 29.40 -5.80 -28.06
CA PRO A 113 30.21 -6.22 -26.93
C PRO A 113 30.30 -7.76 -26.88
N GLU A 114 31.47 -8.29 -26.51
CA GLU A 114 31.77 -9.73 -26.45
C GLU A 114 30.86 -10.54 -25.49
N ALA A 115 30.07 -9.87 -24.64
CA ALA A 115 29.20 -10.49 -23.66
C ALA A 115 27.84 -10.93 -24.24
N SER A 116 27.84 -11.98 -25.07
CA SER A 116 26.60 -12.61 -25.53
C SER A 116 25.99 -13.52 -24.45
N LEU A 117 24.65 -13.51 -24.30
CA LEU A 117 23.93 -14.46 -23.43
C LEU A 117 24.01 -15.92 -23.92
N SER A 118 24.55 -16.16 -25.11
CA SER A 118 24.89 -17.50 -25.59
C SER A 118 26.13 -18.08 -24.92
N SER A 119 27.00 -17.25 -24.34
CA SER A 119 28.18 -17.72 -23.62
C SER A 119 27.86 -18.06 -22.17
N ARG A 120 28.61 -19.01 -21.58
CA ARG A 120 28.52 -19.33 -20.15
C ARG A 120 28.79 -18.10 -19.28
N GLU A 121 29.73 -17.24 -19.71
CA GLU A 121 30.09 -16.01 -19.01
C GLU A 121 28.96 -14.98 -19.03
N GLY A 122 28.20 -14.89 -20.12
CA GLY A 122 26.99 -14.07 -20.21
C GLY A 122 25.91 -14.49 -19.19
N TRP A 123 25.68 -15.80 -19.02
CA TRP A 123 24.75 -16.31 -18.00
C TRP A 123 25.21 -16.04 -16.57
N VAL A 124 26.51 -16.19 -16.29
CA VAL A 124 27.08 -15.87 -14.98
C VAL A 124 26.88 -14.40 -14.66
N SER A 125 27.19 -13.52 -15.62
CA SER A 125 27.07 -12.07 -15.45
C SER A 125 25.60 -11.65 -15.28
N PHE A 126 24.69 -12.21 -16.06
CA PHE A 126 23.24 -11.98 -15.91
C PHE A 126 22.76 -12.42 -14.51
N GLY A 127 23.20 -13.59 -14.05
CA GLY A 127 22.93 -14.08 -12.70
C GLY A 127 23.40 -13.11 -11.62
N HIS A 128 24.59 -12.51 -11.77
CA HIS A 128 25.09 -11.49 -10.85
C HIS A 128 24.23 -10.22 -10.87
N GLY A 129 23.80 -9.78 -12.05
CA GLY A 129 22.89 -8.64 -12.21
C GLY A 129 21.55 -8.87 -11.49
N VAL A 130 20.93 -10.03 -11.71
CA VAL A 130 19.68 -10.41 -11.04
C VAL A 130 19.87 -10.53 -9.53
N LEU A 131 20.97 -11.14 -9.08
CA LEU A 131 21.27 -11.30 -7.66
C LEU A 131 21.50 -9.95 -6.98
N LEU A 132 22.18 -9.00 -7.64
CA LEU A 132 22.42 -7.66 -7.10
C LEU A 132 21.13 -6.82 -7.03
N VAL A 133 20.25 -6.93 -8.02
CA VAL A 133 18.90 -6.33 -7.98
C VAL A 133 18.05 -6.97 -6.87
N GLY A 134 18.10 -8.30 -6.73
CA GLY A 134 17.38 -9.00 -5.66
C GLY A 134 17.88 -8.63 -4.26
N ALA A 135 19.20 -8.64 -4.06
CA ALA A 135 19.85 -8.33 -2.79
C ALA A 135 19.60 -6.88 -2.37
N SER A 136 19.69 -5.92 -3.30
CA SER A 136 19.39 -4.52 -3.04
C SER A 136 17.92 -4.29 -2.69
N PHE A 137 16.99 -4.96 -3.37
CA PHE A 137 15.57 -4.94 -3.01
C PHE A 137 15.34 -5.47 -1.58
N LEU A 138 15.99 -6.57 -1.21
CA LEU A 138 15.92 -7.14 0.14
C LEU A 138 16.54 -6.20 1.19
N ALA A 139 17.67 -5.57 0.89
CA ALA A 139 18.31 -4.57 1.75
C ALA A 139 17.42 -3.33 1.94
N ALA A 140 16.87 -2.78 0.86
CA ALA A 140 15.92 -1.67 0.91
C ALA A 140 14.67 -2.02 1.74
N ARG A 141 14.14 -3.24 1.56
CA ARG A 141 13.02 -3.74 2.37
C ARG A 141 13.39 -3.84 3.85
N ARG A 142 14.58 -4.37 4.17
CA ARG A 142 15.08 -4.44 5.55
C ARG A 142 15.30 -3.05 6.15
N LEU A 143 15.84 -2.11 5.38
CA LEU A 143 16.06 -0.74 5.83
C LEU A 143 14.74 -0.01 6.05
N ALA A 144 13.74 -0.19 5.18
CA ALA A 144 12.40 0.35 5.37
C ALA A 144 11.73 -0.21 6.62
N VAL A 145 11.90 -1.52 6.86
CA VAL A 145 11.45 -2.20 8.08
C VAL A 145 12.14 -1.65 9.32
N TRP A 146 13.46 -1.52 9.28
CA TRP A 146 14.26 -1.03 10.39
C TRP A 146 13.94 0.44 10.69
N ALA A 147 13.80 1.27 9.66
CA ALA A 147 13.36 2.65 9.80
C ALA A 147 11.96 2.71 10.40
N ALA A 148 11.03 1.87 9.95
CA ALA A 148 9.70 1.82 10.52
C ALA A 148 9.70 1.44 12.02
N ASP A 149 10.58 0.52 12.43
CA ASP A 149 10.73 0.17 13.84
C ASP A 149 11.44 1.28 14.64
N ALA A 150 12.54 1.82 14.12
CA ALA A 150 13.37 2.84 14.78
C ALA A 150 12.65 4.18 14.97
N PHE A 151 11.80 4.56 14.01
CA PHE A 151 10.96 5.76 14.10
C PHE A 151 9.64 5.50 14.81
N GLU A 152 9.44 4.30 15.39
CA GLU A 152 8.19 3.85 15.97
C GLU A 152 7.00 4.26 15.07
N LEU A 153 7.03 3.88 13.79
CA LEU A 153 5.92 4.10 12.85
C LEU A 153 4.71 3.21 13.20
N ARG A 154 4.27 3.28 14.47
CA ARG A 154 2.97 2.84 14.98
C ARG A 154 1.83 3.49 14.19
N SER A 155 2.10 4.50 13.36
CA SER A 155 1.17 5.11 12.40
C SER A 155 0.38 4.10 11.57
N MET A 156 0.98 2.95 11.20
CA MET A 156 0.28 1.91 10.44
C MET A 156 -0.85 1.22 11.22
N THR A 157 -0.77 1.20 12.55
CA THR A 157 -1.87 0.68 13.39
C THR A 157 -3.04 1.67 13.38
N PHE A 158 -2.75 2.97 13.48
CA PHE A 158 -3.75 4.04 13.48
C PHE A 158 -4.38 4.29 12.11
N GLU A 159 -3.68 4.00 11.01
CA GLU A 159 -4.24 4.06 9.65
C GLU A 159 -5.49 3.18 9.51
N ARG A 160 -5.57 2.07 10.25
CA ARG A 160 -6.75 1.20 10.25
C ARG A 160 -7.96 1.89 10.85
N VAL A 161 -7.77 2.59 11.97
CA VAL A 161 -8.82 3.34 12.65
C VAL A 161 -9.34 4.46 11.75
N GLN A 162 -8.44 5.17 11.04
CA GLN A 162 -8.83 6.16 10.03
C GLN A 162 -9.70 5.53 8.93
N ARG A 163 -9.34 4.36 8.40
CA ARG A 163 -10.13 3.70 7.35
C ARG A 163 -11.53 3.28 7.83
N TRP A 164 -11.67 2.91 9.10
CA TRP A 164 -13.00 2.65 9.68
C TRP A 164 -13.80 3.95 9.86
N ALA A 165 -13.14 5.04 10.26
CA ALA A 165 -13.78 6.36 10.34
C ALA A 165 -14.24 6.85 8.95
N ASP A 166 -13.41 6.66 7.91
CA ASP A 166 -13.76 6.98 6.53
C ASP A 166 -14.98 6.15 6.08
N LEU A 167 -15.01 4.84 6.39
CA LEU A 167 -16.13 3.96 6.07
C LEU A 167 -17.43 4.38 6.79
N ILE A 168 -17.35 4.81 8.05
CA ILE A 168 -18.51 5.35 8.79
C ILE A 168 -19.00 6.64 8.12
N GLY A 169 -18.08 7.51 7.69
CA GLY A 169 -18.41 8.71 6.91
C GLY A 169 -19.10 8.39 5.59
N GLU A 170 -18.61 7.41 4.82
CA GLU A 170 -19.25 6.92 3.59
C GLU A 170 -20.68 6.37 3.87
N CYS A 171 -20.87 5.67 4.98
CA CYS A 171 -22.19 5.19 5.41
C CYS A 171 -23.12 6.35 5.77
N ALA A 172 -22.63 7.36 6.51
CA ALA A 172 -23.41 8.54 6.88
C ALA A 172 -23.80 9.36 5.65
N GLU A 173 -22.88 9.55 4.70
CA GLU A 173 -23.15 10.24 3.43
C GLU A 173 -24.20 9.49 2.59
N THR A 174 -24.13 8.15 2.54
CA THR A 174 -25.14 7.33 1.86
C THR A 174 -26.52 7.42 2.54
N ALA A 175 -26.56 7.43 3.87
CA ALA A 175 -27.80 7.58 4.63
C ALA A 175 -28.41 8.99 4.50
N ARG A 176 -27.58 10.04 4.36
CA ARG A 176 -28.03 11.43 4.12
C ARG A 176 -28.63 11.66 2.74
N ALA A 177 -28.17 10.92 1.73
CA ALA A 177 -28.58 11.11 0.34
C ALA A 177 -29.26 9.86 -0.23
N PRO A 178 -30.48 9.51 0.24
CA PRO A 178 -31.17 8.28 -0.16
C PRO A 178 -31.55 8.25 -1.66
N HIS A 179 -31.66 9.43 -2.30
CA HIS A 179 -32.10 9.56 -3.69
C HIS A 179 -30.97 9.50 -4.74
N MET A 180 -29.70 9.41 -4.35
CA MET A 180 -28.61 9.29 -5.31
C MET A 180 -28.61 7.90 -5.98
N ARG A 181 -28.17 7.86 -7.25
CA ARG A 181 -28.06 6.63 -8.03
C ARG A 181 -27.10 5.66 -7.35
N ALA A 182 -27.47 4.37 -7.32
CA ALA A 182 -26.71 3.29 -6.68
C ALA A 182 -25.25 3.24 -7.16
N ASP A 183 -25.01 3.52 -8.45
CA ASP A 183 -23.69 3.44 -9.07
C ASP A 183 -22.69 4.49 -8.54
N LEU A 184 -23.17 5.60 -7.98
CA LEU A 184 -22.34 6.70 -7.48
C LEU A 184 -22.03 6.60 -5.98
N GLN A 185 -22.79 5.80 -5.23
CA GLN A 185 -22.69 5.69 -3.76
C GLN A 185 -22.14 4.35 -3.28
N GLY A 186 -21.30 3.71 -4.08
CA GLY A 186 -20.70 2.42 -3.71
C GLY A 186 -19.77 2.55 -2.52
N VAL A 187 -20.29 2.34 -1.30
CA VAL A 187 -19.50 2.19 -0.08
C VAL A 187 -18.48 1.07 -0.30
N SER A 188 -17.20 1.42 -0.35
CA SER A 188 -16.17 0.49 -0.83
C SER A 188 -15.63 -0.37 0.29
N LEU A 189 -16.20 -1.56 0.46
CA LEU A 189 -15.70 -2.54 1.44
C LEU A 189 -14.29 -3.06 1.16
N ARG A 190 -13.72 -2.81 -0.04
CA ARG A 190 -12.47 -3.43 -0.49
C ARG A 190 -11.31 -3.17 0.49
N PHE A 191 -11.14 -1.92 0.92
CA PHE A 191 -10.05 -1.54 1.81
C PHE A 191 -10.27 -2.06 3.23
N ALA A 192 -11.49 -1.95 3.77
CA ALA A 192 -11.86 -2.49 5.08
C ALA A 192 -11.59 -4.00 5.16
N VAL A 193 -12.03 -4.76 4.16
CA VAL A 193 -11.82 -6.21 4.06
C VAL A 193 -10.34 -6.57 3.98
N MET A 194 -9.56 -5.83 3.19
CA MET A 194 -8.09 -6.03 3.15
C MET A 194 -7.46 -5.80 4.52
N ARG A 195 -7.90 -4.79 5.27
CA ARG A 195 -7.35 -4.48 6.59
C ARG A 195 -7.72 -5.52 7.64
N VAL A 196 -8.95 -6.03 7.65
CA VAL A 196 -9.34 -7.18 8.49
C VAL A 196 -8.47 -8.40 8.19
N ARG A 197 -8.29 -8.74 6.91
CA ARG A 197 -7.43 -9.87 6.50
C ARG A 197 -5.95 -9.66 6.84
N GLY A 198 -5.48 -8.42 6.77
CA GLY A 198 -4.12 -8.02 7.11
C GLY A 198 -3.89 -7.80 8.61
N ALA A 199 -4.91 -7.96 9.47
CA ALA A 199 -4.77 -7.78 10.92
C ALA A 199 -3.84 -8.83 11.53
N ARG A 200 -3.95 -10.08 11.08
CA ARG A 200 -3.08 -11.18 11.48
C ARG A 200 -1.59 -10.99 11.13
N SER A 201 -1.28 -10.09 10.20
CA SER A 201 0.10 -9.77 9.82
C SER A 201 0.65 -8.56 10.56
N MET A 202 -0.08 -8.00 11.53
CA MET A 202 0.45 -6.93 12.37
C MET A 202 1.63 -7.47 13.19
N ARG A 203 2.76 -6.78 13.06
CA ARG A 203 3.97 -7.07 13.82
C ARG A 203 3.72 -7.08 15.32
N GLY A 204 4.44 -7.96 16.01
CA GLY A 204 4.43 -8.04 17.47
C GLY A 204 3.22 -8.75 18.09
N THR A 205 2.19 -9.11 17.32
CA THR A 205 1.00 -9.79 17.87
C THR A 205 1.12 -11.31 17.82
N VAL A 206 1.38 -11.90 16.64
CA VAL A 206 1.46 -13.36 16.46
C VAL A 206 2.60 -13.76 15.52
N PRO A 207 3.55 -14.61 15.95
CA PRO A 207 4.63 -15.12 15.11
C PRO A 207 4.13 -15.78 13.81
N ALA A 208 4.99 -15.77 12.78
CA ALA A 208 4.64 -16.30 11.47
C ALA A 208 4.21 -17.78 11.48
N LEU A 209 4.75 -18.56 12.42
CA LEU A 209 4.55 -20.00 12.54
C LEU A 209 3.69 -20.38 13.76
N SER A 210 2.96 -19.44 14.34
CA SER A 210 2.13 -19.74 15.52
C SER A 210 0.92 -20.61 15.16
N TRP A 211 0.70 -21.66 15.95
CA TRP A 211 -0.50 -22.52 15.93
C TRP A 211 -1.82 -21.76 16.12
N ARG A 212 -1.80 -20.51 16.62
CA ARG A 212 -3.00 -19.67 16.80
C ARG A 212 -3.49 -19.02 15.49
N ARG A 213 -2.68 -19.07 14.41
CA ARG A 213 -2.99 -18.41 13.12
C ARG A 213 -4.24 -18.94 12.41
N PRO A 214 -4.53 -20.25 12.38
CA PRO A 214 -5.76 -20.76 11.79
C PRO A 214 -7.01 -20.17 12.44
N GLY A 215 -7.04 -20.09 13.78
CA GLY A 215 -8.15 -19.47 14.53
C GLY A 215 -8.34 -17.99 14.17
N LEU A 216 -7.25 -17.21 14.13
CA LEU A 216 -7.31 -15.80 13.69
C LEU A 216 -7.77 -15.65 12.23
N ARG A 217 -7.40 -16.59 11.36
CA ARG A 217 -7.84 -16.59 9.96
C ARG A 217 -9.34 -16.89 9.87
N ALA A 218 -9.84 -17.85 10.64
CA ALA A 218 -11.26 -18.19 10.72
C ALA A 218 -12.08 -17.01 11.25
N HIS A 219 -11.63 -16.38 12.35
CA HIS A 219 -12.24 -15.17 12.91
C HIS A 219 -12.29 -14.03 11.89
N ALA A 220 -11.16 -13.73 11.25
CA ALA A 220 -11.09 -12.69 10.23
C ALA A 220 -12.00 -12.98 9.02
N SER A 221 -12.16 -14.25 8.63
CA SER A 221 -13.14 -14.60 7.59
C SER A 221 -14.58 -14.40 8.04
N GLY A 222 -14.91 -14.72 9.29
CA GLY A 222 -16.25 -14.48 9.86
C GLY A 222 -16.58 -12.99 9.95
N VAL A 223 -15.62 -12.16 10.38
CA VAL A 223 -15.77 -10.69 10.39
C VAL A 223 -16.01 -10.14 8.98
N VAL A 224 -15.27 -10.62 7.98
CA VAL A 224 -15.48 -10.19 6.58
C VAL A 224 -16.82 -10.67 6.05
N ALA A 225 -17.28 -11.86 6.44
CA ALA A 225 -18.60 -12.35 6.07
C ALA A 225 -19.70 -11.47 6.69
N ALA A 226 -19.57 -11.10 7.96
CA ALA A 226 -20.48 -10.19 8.65
C ALA A 226 -20.54 -8.81 7.97
N LEU A 227 -19.39 -8.21 7.64
CA LEU A 227 -19.34 -6.93 6.90
C LEU A 227 -20.02 -7.03 5.53
N ARG A 228 -19.84 -8.13 4.81
CA ARG A 228 -20.48 -8.35 3.51
C ARG A 228 -21.97 -8.60 3.64
N ALA A 229 -22.41 -9.31 4.67
CA ALA A 229 -23.82 -9.52 4.96
C ALA A 229 -24.51 -8.19 5.28
N ALA A 230 -23.89 -7.34 6.12
CA ALA A 230 -24.40 -5.99 6.39
C ALA A 230 -24.44 -5.13 5.12
N HIS A 231 -23.43 -5.24 4.25
CA HIS A 231 -23.40 -4.50 2.99
C HIS A 231 -24.40 -5.03 1.94
N ALA A 232 -24.70 -6.32 1.92
CA ALA A 232 -25.75 -6.87 1.05
C ALA A 232 -27.15 -6.33 1.41
N GLY A 233 -27.35 -5.85 2.64
CA GLY A 233 -28.57 -5.17 3.05
C GLY A 233 -28.83 -3.85 2.31
N PHE A 234 -27.83 -3.25 1.65
CA PHE A 234 -28.01 -2.00 0.90
C PHE A 234 -28.98 -2.13 -0.27
N ASP A 235 -29.19 -3.34 -0.78
CA ASP A 235 -30.16 -3.60 -1.84
C ASP A 235 -31.62 -3.57 -1.33
N LEU A 236 -31.83 -3.76 -0.03
CA LEU A 236 -33.14 -3.83 0.60
C LEU A 236 -33.52 -2.50 1.29
N ASP A 237 -32.72 -2.08 2.27
CA ASP A 237 -32.87 -0.80 2.97
C ASP A 237 -31.48 -0.18 3.18
N ARG A 238 -31.18 0.85 2.37
CA ARG A 238 -29.89 1.54 2.42
C ARG A 238 -29.62 2.21 3.77
N LYS A 239 -30.65 2.79 4.41
CA LYS A 239 -30.47 3.55 5.64
C LYS A 239 -30.16 2.61 6.80
N GLU A 240 -30.93 1.53 6.91
CA GLU A 240 -30.70 0.51 7.92
C GLU A 240 -29.38 -0.23 7.68
N ALA A 241 -29.07 -0.60 6.43
CA ALA A 241 -27.82 -1.27 6.10
C ALA A 241 -26.59 -0.37 6.36
N ALA A 242 -26.66 0.92 6.04
CA ALA A 242 -25.60 1.89 6.37
C ALA A 242 -25.39 2.01 7.89
N ARG A 243 -26.48 2.06 8.66
CA ARG A 243 -26.41 2.06 10.13
C ARG A 243 -25.76 0.79 10.67
N ASN A 244 -26.20 -0.38 10.21
CA ASN A 244 -25.66 -1.67 10.63
C ASN A 244 -24.18 -1.83 10.28
N LEU A 245 -23.79 -1.42 9.06
CA LEU A 245 -22.40 -1.46 8.63
C LEU A 245 -21.51 -0.51 9.42
N ALA A 246 -22.00 0.71 9.71
CA ALA A 246 -21.29 1.68 10.52
C ALA A 246 -21.15 1.24 11.98
N ALA A 247 -22.18 0.62 12.57
CA ALA A 247 -22.12 0.06 13.91
C ALA A 247 -21.05 -1.04 14.03
N LEU A 248 -21.02 -1.99 13.09
CA LEU A 248 -19.97 -3.01 13.01
C LEU A 248 -18.58 -2.38 12.84
N SER A 249 -18.47 -1.38 11.97
CA SER A 249 -17.21 -0.66 11.72
C SER A 249 -16.69 0.06 12.97
N LEU A 250 -17.58 0.70 13.73
CA LEU A 250 -17.24 1.37 14.98
C LEU A 250 -16.76 0.37 16.03
N LYS A 251 -17.47 -0.75 16.21
CA LYS A 251 -17.09 -1.83 17.12
C LYS A 251 -15.71 -2.41 16.76
N ILE A 252 -15.49 -2.70 15.48
CA ILE A 252 -14.20 -3.18 14.98
C ILE A 252 -13.10 -2.14 15.23
N SER A 253 -13.37 -0.86 14.99
CA SER A 253 -12.40 0.23 15.20
C SER A 253 -12.00 0.37 16.68
N ASP A 254 -12.94 0.19 17.60
CA ASP A 254 -12.69 0.22 19.04
C ASP A 254 -11.84 -0.97 19.49
N ARG A 255 -12.19 -2.18 19.05
CA ARG A 255 -11.36 -3.38 19.29
C ARG A 255 -9.94 -3.22 18.74
N TYR A 256 -9.78 -2.59 17.57
CA TYR A 256 -8.46 -2.26 17.03
C TYR A 256 -7.70 -1.24 17.89
N ALA A 257 -8.37 -0.18 18.34
CA ALA A 257 -7.75 0.84 19.19
C ALA A 257 -7.29 0.25 20.54
N GLN A 258 -7.96 -0.79 21.03
CA GLN A 258 -7.59 -1.56 22.22
C GLN A 258 -6.55 -2.66 21.95
N GLY A 259 -6.18 -2.91 20.68
CA GLY A 259 -5.21 -3.95 20.31
C GLY A 259 -5.77 -5.36 20.19
N HIS A 260 -7.09 -5.55 20.21
CA HIS A 260 -7.76 -6.86 20.11
C HIS A 260 -7.87 -7.35 18.66
N VAL A 261 -6.76 -7.83 18.10
CA VAL A 261 -6.70 -8.31 16.70
C VAL A 261 -7.46 -9.63 16.45
N GLY A 262 -7.61 -10.46 17.48
CA GLY A 262 -8.27 -11.78 17.40
C GLY A 262 -9.72 -11.83 17.85
N ALA A 263 -10.27 -10.71 18.30
CA ALA A 263 -11.63 -10.60 18.84
C ALA A 263 -12.27 -9.28 18.37
N LEU A 264 -12.24 -9.05 17.05
CA LEU A 264 -12.76 -7.81 16.44
C LEU A 264 -14.29 -7.69 16.55
N LEU A 265 -14.99 -8.81 16.61
CA LEU A 265 -16.44 -8.93 16.81
C LEU A 265 -16.65 -10.08 17.80
N ASP A 266 -17.81 -10.09 18.45
CA ASP A 266 -18.17 -11.17 19.36
C ASP A 266 -18.65 -12.39 18.56
N SER A 267 -18.54 -13.60 19.10
CA SER A 267 -18.83 -14.85 18.38
C SER A 267 -20.26 -14.92 17.84
N ALA A 268 -21.22 -14.32 18.54
CA ALA A 268 -22.63 -14.26 18.12
C ALA A 268 -22.87 -13.38 16.88
N GLU A 269 -21.97 -12.45 16.57
CA GLU A 269 -22.05 -11.55 15.41
C GLU A 269 -21.26 -12.08 14.21
N LEU A 270 -20.53 -13.18 14.38
CA LEU A 270 -19.77 -13.79 13.29
C LEU A 270 -20.72 -14.56 12.38
N VAL A 271 -20.63 -14.25 11.09
CA VAL A 271 -21.35 -14.98 10.05
C VAL A 271 -20.42 -16.04 9.47
N GLU A 272 -20.92 -17.26 9.30
CA GLU A 272 -20.14 -18.34 8.70
C GLU A 272 -19.70 -17.93 7.29
N PRO A 273 -18.39 -17.92 6.99
CA PRO A 273 -17.92 -17.46 5.69
C PRO A 273 -18.38 -18.42 4.60
N ALA A 274 -19.21 -17.90 3.68
CA ALA A 274 -19.56 -18.64 2.46
C ALA A 274 -18.28 -19.16 1.79
N ARG A 275 -18.26 -20.47 1.50
CA ARG A 275 -17.09 -21.18 0.94
C ARG A 275 -16.62 -20.44 -0.31
N ARG A 276 -15.48 -19.74 -0.19
CA ARG A 276 -15.05 -18.75 -1.18
C ARG A 276 -14.64 -19.42 -2.48
N ARG A 277 -15.36 -19.11 -3.56
CA ARG A 277 -14.93 -19.25 -4.96
C ARG A 277 -13.63 -18.48 -5.28
N GLU A 278 -13.12 -17.62 -4.39
CA GLU A 278 -11.84 -16.92 -4.60
C GLU A 278 -10.64 -17.85 -4.73
N ALA A 279 -10.60 -18.98 -4.00
CA ALA A 279 -9.50 -19.94 -4.18
C ALA A 279 -9.54 -20.56 -5.59
N PHE A 280 -10.75 -20.83 -6.07
CA PHE A 280 -10.98 -21.27 -7.44
C PHE A 280 -10.58 -20.20 -8.46
N ASN A 281 -10.95 -18.93 -8.25
CA ASN A 281 -10.55 -17.83 -9.14
C ASN A 281 -9.03 -17.61 -9.16
N LEU A 282 -8.35 -17.74 -8.02
CA LEU A 282 -6.88 -17.67 -7.96
C LEU A 282 -6.23 -18.86 -8.66
N ALA A 283 -6.75 -20.07 -8.47
CA ALA A 283 -6.28 -21.26 -9.17
C ALA A 283 -6.50 -21.13 -10.70
N MET A 284 -7.66 -20.60 -11.11
CA MET A 284 -7.97 -20.32 -12.51
C MET A 284 -7.01 -19.28 -13.09
N MET A 285 -6.73 -18.18 -12.38
CA MET A 285 -5.76 -17.18 -12.82
C MET A 285 -4.33 -17.73 -12.91
N ALA A 286 -3.90 -18.55 -11.95
CA ALA A 286 -2.62 -19.24 -12.02
C ALA A 286 -2.57 -20.19 -13.23
N GLY A 287 -3.67 -20.90 -13.51
CA GLY A 287 -3.82 -21.72 -14.70
C GLY A 287 -3.70 -20.93 -16.01
N VAL A 288 -4.35 -19.76 -16.10
CA VAL A 288 -4.22 -18.87 -17.26
C VAL A 288 -2.79 -18.37 -17.43
N MET A 289 -2.09 -18.01 -16.36
CA MET A 289 -0.68 -17.60 -16.43
C MET A 289 0.23 -18.72 -16.96
N VAL A 290 0.02 -19.96 -16.50
CA VAL A 290 0.76 -21.13 -16.99
C VAL A 290 0.44 -21.39 -18.46
N ALA A 291 -0.83 -21.29 -18.86
CA ALA A 291 -1.24 -21.47 -20.25
C ALA A 291 -0.61 -20.42 -21.19
N VAL A 292 -0.56 -19.15 -20.76
CA VAL A 292 0.10 -18.07 -21.52
C VAL A 292 1.61 -18.33 -21.64
N ALA A 293 2.28 -18.70 -20.55
CA ALA A 293 3.70 -19.02 -20.57
C ALA A 293 4.01 -20.22 -21.48
N PHE A 294 3.12 -21.22 -21.51
CA PHE A 294 3.25 -22.37 -22.39
C PHE A 294 3.00 -21.99 -23.86
N GLY A 295 1.97 -21.19 -24.15
CA GLY A 295 1.66 -20.71 -25.50
C GLY A 295 2.82 -19.93 -26.13
N VAL A 296 3.47 -19.07 -25.33
CA VAL A 296 4.71 -18.38 -25.72
C VAL A 296 5.79 -19.35 -26.20
N ARG A 297 6.00 -20.44 -25.45
CA ARG A 297 7.04 -21.43 -25.77
C ARG A 297 6.71 -22.19 -27.05
N VAL A 298 5.45 -22.55 -27.26
CA VAL A 298 5.02 -23.27 -28.46
C VAL A 298 5.13 -22.38 -29.71
N TRP A 299 4.85 -21.08 -29.58
CA TRP A 299 4.79 -20.15 -30.71
C TRP A 299 6.13 -19.49 -31.05
N HIS A 300 7.22 -19.89 -30.38
CA HIS A 300 8.57 -19.37 -30.61
C HIS A 300 8.62 -17.83 -30.59
N VAL A 301 7.78 -17.22 -29.75
CA VAL A 301 7.70 -15.76 -29.63
C VAL A 301 9.05 -15.27 -29.10
N PRO A 302 9.64 -14.19 -29.66
CA PRO A 302 10.87 -13.62 -29.15
C PRO A 302 10.78 -13.40 -27.64
N MET A 303 11.78 -13.88 -26.90
CA MET A 303 11.87 -13.78 -25.43
C MET A 303 11.50 -12.39 -24.84
N PRO A 304 11.84 -11.24 -25.48
CA PRO A 304 11.41 -9.94 -24.97
C PRO A 304 9.88 -9.71 -25.04
N LEU A 305 9.22 -10.15 -26.10
CA LEU A 305 7.75 -10.04 -26.24
C LEU A 305 7.02 -10.95 -25.25
N ALA A 306 7.58 -12.15 -25.00
CA ALA A 306 7.11 -13.08 -23.98
C ALA A 306 7.13 -12.47 -22.58
N MET A 307 8.29 -11.91 -22.18
CA MET A 307 8.46 -11.25 -20.88
C MET A 307 7.53 -10.03 -20.77
N GLY A 308 7.42 -9.24 -21.84
CA GLY A 308 6.48 -8.11 -21.90
C GLY A 308 5.03 -8.53 -21.68
N ALA A 309 4.59 -9.61 -22.34
CA ALA A 309 3.24 -10.16 -22.19
C ALA A 309 2.99 -10.70 -20.77
N VAL A 310 3.94 -11.43 -20.18
CA VAL A 310 3.82 -11.95 -18.80
C VAL A 310 3.76 -10.80 -17.78
N VAL A 311 4.58 -9.77 -17.95
CA VAL A 311 4.57 -8.58 -17.09
C VAL A 311 3.27 -7.80 -17.26
N MET A 312 2.78 -7.62 -18.48
CA MET A 312 1.51 -6.94 -18.75
C MET A 312 0.31 -7.71 -18.17
N VAL A 313 0.25 -9.03 -18.38
CA VAL A 313 -0.81 -9.89 -17.84
C VAL A 313 -0.73 -9.93 -16.31
N GLY A 314 0.47 -10.05 -15.74
CA GLY A 314 0.71 -9.95 -14.30
C GLY A 314 0.25 -8.61 -13.74
N ALA A 315 0.61 -7.49 -14.37
CA ALA A 315 0.22 -6.15 -13.96
C ALA A 315 -1.30 -5.92 -14.09
N TRP A 316 -1.93 -6.44 -15.14
CA TRP A 316 -3.36 -6.36 -15.37
C TRP A 316 -4.17 -7.21 -14.39
N LEU A 317 -3.73 -8.44 -14.10
CA LEU A 317 -4.34 -9.34 -13.11
C LEU A 317 -4.16 -8.80 -11.68
N TYR A 318 -2.97 -8.28 -11.37
CA TYR A 318 -2.68 -7.61 -10.11
C TYR A 318 -3.12 -6.15 -10.11
N ARG A 319 -4.32 -5.84 -10.65
CA ARG A 319 -4.87 -4.48 -10.76
C ARG A 319 -4.87 -3.66 -9.44
N SER A 320 -4.62 -4.29 -8.28
CA SER A 320 -4.40 -3.63 -6.98
C SER A 320 -2.99 -3.06 -6.73
N THR A 321 -1.98 -3.43 -7.52
CA THR A 321 -0.58 -2.95 -7.41
C THR A 321 -0.11 -2.17 -8.65
N VAL A 322 -1.07 -1.79 -9.50
CA VAL A 322 -0.87 -1.05 -10.76
C VAL A 322 -0.04 0.21 -10.57
N GLY A 323 -0.14 0.89 -9.42
CA GLY A 323 0.68 2.08 -9.15
C GLY A 323 2.19 1.80 -9.13
N ALA A 324 2.62 0.64 -8.62
CA ALA A 324 4.03 0.27 -8.60
C ALA A 324 4.49 -0.25 -9.98
N GLY A 325 3.64 -1.00 -10.68
CA GLY A 325 3.94 -1.49 -12.03
C GLY A 325 4.02 -0.37 -13.07
N LEU A 326 3.09 0.60 -13.03
CA LEU A 326 3.11 1.74 -13.95
C LEU A 326 4.31 2.65 -13.70
N ALA A 327 4.71 2.89 -12.45
CA ALA A 327 5.87 3.72 -12.14
C ALA A 327 7.17 3.12 -12.70
N VAL A 328 7.31 1.80 -12.65
CA VAL A 328 8.44 1.07 -13.26
C VAL A 328 8.35 1.12 -14.79
N LEU A 329 7.15 0.97 -15.37
CA LEU A 329 6.96 1.04 -16.81
C LEU A 329 7.24 2.45 -17.38
N THR A 330 6.82 3.51 -16.68
CA THR A 330 7.06 4.91 -17.08
C THR A 330 8.53 5.31 -16.97
N THR A 331 9.27 4.72 -16.03
CA THR A 331 10.73 4.96 -15.90
C THR A 331 11.53 4.14 -16.92
N LEU A 332 11.00 3.01 -17.37
CA LEU A 332 11.57 2.20 -18.44
C LEU A 332 11.23 2.71 -19.85
N LEU A 333 10.14 3.44 -20.02
CA LEU A 333 9.67 3.91 -21.34
C LEU A 333 10.73 4.71 -22.12
N PRO A 334 11.45 5.69 -21.52
CA PRO A 334 12.49 6.45 -22.22
C PRO A 334 13.72 5.60 -22.58
N VAL A 335 13.93 4.50 -21.85
CA VAL A 335 15.05 3.57 -22.07
C VAL A 335 14.71 2.56 -23.15
N MET A 336 13.44 2.15 -23.26
CA MET A 336 12.98 1.23 -24.30
C MET A 336 12.68 1.93 -25.63
N PHE A 337 12.43 3.24 -25.62
CA PHE A 337 12.20 4.06 -26.81
C PHE A 337 13.06 5.33 -26.81
N PRO A 338 14.40 5.20 -26.86
CA PRO A 338 15.27 6.36 -27.02
C PRO A 338 15.15 6.88 -28.46
N GLY A 339 14.26 7.84 -28.70
CA GLY A 339 14.22 8.62 -29.94
C GLY A 339 13.54 7.94 -31.13
N LYS A 340 12.29 8.34 -31.35
CA LYS A 340 11.90 8.93 -32.63
C LYS A 340 11.72 10.42 -32.42
#